data_AF-A0A0D6ENQ8-F1
#
_entry.id   AF-A0A0D6ENQ8-F1
#
_cell.length_a   1.000
_cell.length_b   1.000
_cell.length_c   1.000
_cell.angle_alpha   90.00
_cell.angle_beta   90.00
_cell.angle_gamma   90.00
#
_symmetry.space_group_name_H-M   'P 1'
#
loop_
_entity.id
_entity.type
_entity.pdbx_description
1 polymer ?
#
loop_
_entity_poly.entity_id
_entity_poly.type
_entity_poly.pdbx_seq_one_letter_code
_entity_poly.pdbx_strand_id
1 'polypeptide(L)'
;MKEQLGLPAVDPSPIVAPEKTATTTTFDDRVAAYATNVLPADYAFDSALSVDENYMVLTLIYARLSMSKRGNMACIIVDPSSSSSAPDDPIGGPPAKRARTSSPASSDFANYPGRILSHSNNLPEPIAVSSDAPSKSTAPAKKKTASSLKPGQTVFLARASNQPELHAEARSICRAAASGTALAGATAYVSFPPCQSCASLLVAAGVKRLVYRQTMTAAASLELCKREGVECVELADKELDERLKERVGTWWKERGEGKDETRTRLERWWREMERVVMGETSGVETEAAGRDGAEQAETGQSRP
;
A
#
# COMPACT_ATOMS: atom_id res chain seq x y z
N MET A 1 28.16 -67.50 -22.23
CA MET A 1 28.81 -66.40 -22.97
C MET A 1 27.69 -65.43 -23.34
N LYS A 2 27.48 -64.40 -22.52
CA LYS A 2 27.99 -63.01 -22.67
C LYS A 2 27.26 -62.27 -23.80
N GLU A 3 26.29 -61.44 -23.41
CA GLU A 3 26.17 -60.05 -23.87
C GLU A 3 25.09 -59.35 -23.02
N GLN A 4 25.54 -58.52 -22.07
CA GLN A 4 24.67 -57.59 -21.35
C GLN A 4 25.30 -56.22 -21.56
N LEU A 5 24.64 -55.43 -22.42
CA LEU A 5 25.03 -54.07 -22.79
C LEU A 5 25.03 -53.19 -21.53
N GLY A 6 26.23 -52.74 -21.14
CA GLY A 6 26.42 -51.77 -20.06
C GLY A 6 26.02 -50.38 -20.51
N LEU A 7 25.07 -49.76 -19.81
CA LEU A 7 24.80 -48.32 -19.90
C LEU A 7 25.98 -47.55 -19.26
N PRO A 8 26.46 -46.44 -19.85
CA PRO A 8 27.50 -45.64 -19.24
C PRO A 8 26.97 -44.93 -17.98
N ALA A 9 27.76 -45.01 -16.91
CA ALA A 9 27.50 -44.30 -15.66
C ALA A 9 27.53 -42.78 -15.90
N VAL A 10 26.43 -42.10 -15.58
CA VAL A 10 26.34 -40.64 -15.61
C VAL A 10 26.92 -40.12 -14.29
N ASP A 11 28.01 -39.39 -14.38
CA ASP A 11 28.69 -38.73 -13.27
C ASP A 11 27.76 -37.66 -12.65
N PRO A 12 27.45 -37.68 -11.34
CA PRO A 12 26.63 -36.65 -10.73
C PRO A 12 27.45 -35.36 -10.59
N SER A 13 27.41 -34.54 -11.64
CA SER A 13 27.87 -33.15 -11.55
C SER A 13 27.13 -32.45 -10.40
N PRO A 14 27.84 -31.73 -9.50
CA PRO A 14 27.20 -31.07 -8.39
C PRO A 14 26.25 -30.00 -8.91
N ILE A 15 25.00 -30.07 -8.49
CA ILE A 15 24.00 -29.02 -8.68
C ILE A 15 24.53 -27.77 -7.98
N VAL A 16 25.12 -26.86 -8.74
CA VAL A 16 25.51 -25.54 -8.25
C VAL A 16 24.21 -24.80 -7.91
N ALA A 17 23.98 -24.60 -6.62
CA ALA A 17 22.88 -23.80 -6.12
C ALA A 17 22.94 -22.40 -6.77
N PRO A 18 21.79 -21.80 -7.16
CA PRO A 18 21.79 -20.47 -7.73
C PRO A 18 22.40 -19.50 -6.72
N GLU A 19 23.49 -18.88 -7.15
CA GLU A 19 24.21 -17.86 -6.40
C GLU A 19 23.22 -16.73 -6.07
N LYS A 20 22.94 -16.56 -4.77
CA LYS A 20 22.16 -15.42 -4.29
C LYS A 20 23.00 -14.17 -4.54
N THR A 21 22.76 -13.49 -5.66
CA THR A 21 23.25 -12.14 -5.88
C THR A 21 22.63 -11.24 -4.83
N ALA A 22 23.33 -11.06 -3.71
CA ALA A 22 23.01 -10.06 -2.72
C ALA A 22 23.26 -8.69 -3.34
N THR A 23 22.22 -8.09 -3.92
CA THR A 23 22.20 -6.67 -4.24
C THR A 23 22.37 -5.90 -2.93
N THR A 24 23.54 -5.29 -2.73
CA THR A 24 23.88 -4.52 -1.53
C THR A 24 23.15 -3.17 -1.57
N THR A 25 21.83 -3.18 -1.40
CA THR A 25 21.03 -1.97 -1.23
C THR A 25 21.39 -1.34 0.11
N THR A 26 21.73 -0.04 0.13
CA THR A 26 22.11 0.62 1.39
C THR A 26 20.92 0.67 2.37
N PHE A 27 21.17 0.88 3.66
CA PHE A 27 20.09 1.02 4.64
C PHE A 27 19.13 2.16 4.29
N ASP A 28 19.67 3.32 3.87
CA ASP A 28 18.86 4.45 3.44
C ASP A 28 18.11 4.17 2.14
N ASP A 29 18.68 3.42 1.18
CA ASP A 29 17.97 2.97 -0.03
C ASP A 29 16.84 1.98 0.30
N ARG A 30 17.02 1.11 1.30
CA ARG A 30 15.97 0.19 1.78
C ARG A 30 14.84 0.94 2.49
N VAL A 31 15.18 1.95 3.29
CA VAL A 31 14.22 2.83 4.00
C VAL A 31 13.51 3.77 3.02
N ALA A 32 14.19 4.22 1.96
CA ALA A 32 13.63 5.04 0.88
C ALA A 32 12.78 4.22 -0.11
N ALA A 33 13.09 2.93 -0.30
CA ALA A 33 12.31 2.02 -1.13
C ALA A 33 10.90 1.79 -0.57
N TYR A 34 10.73 1.86 0.75
CA TYR A 34 9.41 1.82 1.39
C TYR A 34 8.68 3.16 1.32
N ALA A 35 8.36 3.56 0.10
CA ALA A 35 7.37 4.60 -0.12
C ALA A 35 6.03 4.13 0.45
N THR A 36 5.34 5.04 1.16
CA THR A 36 4.12 4.74 1.91
C THR A 36 3.11 3.95 1.07
N ASN A 37 3.03 4.17 -0.23
CA ASN A 37 2.04 3.54 -1.08
C ASN A 37 2.56 2.47 -2.04
N VAL A 38 3.69 1.82 -1.73
CA VAL A 38 4.22 0.70 -2.51
C VAL A 38 3.93 -0.61 -1.77
N LEU A 39 3.12 -1.48 -2.39
CA LEU A 39 2.82 -2.80 -1.82
C LEU A 39 4.03 -3.72 -2.02
N PRO A 40 4.52 -4.39 -0.97
CA PRO A 40 5.59 -5.37 -1.13
C PRO A 40 5.16 -6.53 -2.03
N ALA A 41 5.97 -6.85 -3.04
CA ALA A 41 5.73 -7.97 -3.96
C ALA A 41 6.49 -9.25 -3.54
N ASP A 42 7.40 -9.14 -2.58
CA ASP A 42 8.30 -10.19 -2.11
C ASP A 42 7.78 -10.97 -0.89
N TYR A 43 6.54 -10.71 -0.46
CA TYR A 43 5.86 -11.60 0.47
C TYR A 43 5.52 -12.91 -0.27
N ALA A 44 5.88 -14.06 0.30
CA ALA A 44 5.53 -15.37 -0.21
C ALA A 44 4.35 -15.93 0.59
N PHE A 45 3.30 -16.37 -0.11
CA PHE A 45 2.15 -17.00 0.54
C PHE A 45 2.58 -18.31 1.19
N ASP A 46 2.19 -18.48 2.45
CA ASP A 46 2.42 -19.70 3.22
C ASP A 46 1.27 -20.68 2.94
N SER A 47 1.60 -21.88 2.46
CA SER A 47 0.63 -22.94 2.19
C SER A 47 -0.09 -23.46 3.44
N ALA A 48 0.45 -23.20 4.63
CA ALA A 48 -0.21 -23.52 5.91
C ALA A 48 -1.31 -22.52 6.29
N LEU A 49 -1.38 -21.37 5.60
CA LEU A 49 -2.42 -20.36 5.78
C LEU A 49 -3.43 -20.44 4.64
N SER A 50 -4.70 -20.13 4.94
CA SER A 50 -5.70 -19.89 3.91
C SER A 50 -5.33 -18.68 3.04
N VAL A 51 -5.99 -18.54 1.89
CA VAL A 51 -5.81 -17.38 1.00
C VAL A 51 -6.12 -16.08 1.73
N ASP A 52 -7.18 -16.06 2.54
CA ASP A 52 -7.59 -14.88 3.29
C ASP A 52 -6.59 -14.50 4.38
N GLU A 53 -6.06 -15.49 5.11
CA GLU A 53 -5.02 -15.25 6.11
C GLU A 53 -3.74 -14.72 5.47
N ASN A 54 -3.31 -15.28 4.33
CA ASN A 54 -2.15 -14.78 3.59
C ASN A 54 -2.35 -13.33 3.12
N TYR A 55 -3.49 -13.01 2.51
CA TYR A 55 -3.81 -11.63 2.14
C TYR A 55 -3.92 -10.71 3.35
N MET A 56 -4.40 -11.20 4.49
CA MET A 56 -4.43 -10.42 5.73
C MET A 56 -3.01 -10.15 6.25
N VAL A 57 -2.10 -11.12 6.21
CA VAL A 57 -0.68 -10.89 6.54
C VAL A 57 -0.08 -9.83 5.63
N LEU A 58 -0.26 -9.95 4.31
CA LEU A 58 0.20 -8.96 3.34
C LEU A 58 -0.39 -7.57 3.61
N THR A 59 -1.68 -7.49 3.94
CA THR A 59 -2.36 -6.25 4.29
C THR A 59 -1.78 -5.63 5.56
N LEU A 60 -1.43 -6.44 6.57
CA LEU A 60 -0.81 -5.96 7.81
C LEU A 60 0.65 -5.53 7.64
N ILE A 61 1.41 -6.24 6.80
CA ILE A 61 2.73 -5.80 6.35
C ILE A 61 2.60 -4.41 5.73
N TYR A 62 1.68 -4.26 4.79
CA TYR A 62 1.47 -3.02 4.06
C TYR A 62 0.95 -1.87 4.95
N ALA A 63 0.10 -2.16 5.92
CA ALA A 63 -0.40 -1.18 6.89
C ALA A 63 0.76 -0.52 7.66
N ARG A 64 1.83 -1.27 7.99
CA ARG A 64 3.01 -0.72 8.68
C ARG A 64 3.75 0.36 7.87
N LEU A 65 3.51 0.46 6.57
CA LEU A 65 4.05 1.53 5.74
C LEU A 65 3.30 2.87 5.87
N SER A 66 2.17 2.90 6.60
CA SER A 66 1.39 4.12 6.83
C SER A 66 2.17 5.15 7.65
N MET A 67 2.01 6.43 7.30
CA MET A 67 2.57 7.58 8.04
C MET A 67 1.59 8.19 9.04
N SER A 68 0.45 7.55 9.29
CA SER A 68 -0.49 8.02 10.29
C SER A 68 0.05 7.87 11.69
N LYS A 69 -0.19 8.88 12.53
CA LYS A 69 0.06 8.82 13.98
C LYS A 69 -1.17 8.39 14.78
N ARG A 70 -2.28 8.07 14.11
CA ARG A 70 -3.56 7.68 14.73
C ARG A 70 -3.80 6.18 14.70
N GLY A 71 -3.23 5.51 13.69
CA GLY A 71 -3.39 4.09 13.48
C GLY A 71 -3.03 3.74 12.04
N ASN A 72 -2.38 2.61 11.87
CA ASN A 72 -1.92 2.15 10.58
C ASN A 72 -3.02 1.30 9.93
N MET A 73 -3.44 1.68 8.72
CA MET A 73 -4.43 0.96 7.94
C MET A 73 -3.95 0.66 6.53
N ALA A 74 -4.37 -0.47 5.98
CA ALA A 74 -4.22 -0.80 4.57
C ALA A 74 -5.45 -1.50 4.00
N CYS A 75 -5.61 -1.36 2.68
CA CYS A 75 -6.63 -2.00 1.89
C CYS A 75 -6.02 -2.53 0.60
N ILE A 76 -6.24 -3.80 0.31
CA ILE A 76 -5.86 -4.47 -0.94
C ILE A 76 -7.14 -5.01 -1.59
N ILE A 77 -7.39 -4.65 -2.84
CA ILE A 77 -8.56 -5.07 -3.60
C ILE A 77 -8.12 -6.01 -4.71
N VAL A 78 -8.70 -7.20 -4.73
CA VAL A 78 -8.29 -8.33 -5.56
C VAL A 78 -9.46 -8.80 -6.40
N ASP A 79 -9.23 -9.04 -7.68
CA ASP A 79 -10.12 -9.83 -8.53
C ASP A 79 -9.85 -11.32 -8.26
N PRO A 80 -10.79 -12.06 -7.66
CA PRO A 80 -10.60 -13.48 -7.40
C PRO A 80 -10.60 -14.31 -8.70
N SER A 81 -11.15 -13.78 -9.80
CA SER A 81 -11.26 -14.48 -11.09
C SER A 81 -9.94 -14.43 -11.86
N SER A 82 -8.98 -15.26 -11.45
CA SER A 82 -7.82 -15.60 -12.29
C SER A 82 -8.13 -16.67 -13.34
N SER A 83 -9.36 -17.21 -13.37
CA SER A 83 -9.89 -18.03 -14.47
C SER A 83 -11.01 -17.30 -15.20
N SER A 84 -10.87 -17.22 -16.52
CA SER A 84 -11.81 -16.58 -17.43
C SER A 84 -13.22 -17.17 -17.32
N SER A 85 -14.13 -16.46 -16.67
CA SER A 85 -15.54 -16.37 -17.09
C SER A 85 -16.19 -15.22 -16.34
N ALA A 86 -16.79 -14.29 -17.09
CA ALA A 86 -17.54 -13.19 -16.53
C ALA A 86 -18.74 -13.74 -15.74
N PRO A 87 -19.09 -13.16 -14.57
CA PRO A 87 -20.37 -13.46 -13.95
C PRO A 87 -21.49 -12.93 -14.83
N ASP A 88 -22.48 -13.77 -15.15
CA ASP A 88 -23.74 -13.34 -15.75
C ASP A 88 -24.45 -12.40 -14.76
N ASP A 89 -24.67 -11.16 -15.18
CA ASP A 89 -25.47 -10.18 -14.44
C ASP A 89 -26.92 -10.66 -14.32
N PRO A 90 -27.48 -10.91 -13.12
CA PRO A 90 -28.92 -10.84 -12.94
C PRO A 90 -29.26 -9.41 -12.49
N ILE A 91 -30.11 -8.77 -13.29
CA ILE A 91 -30.93 -7.56 -13.03
C ILE A 91 -30.58 -6.36 -13.94
N GLY A 92 -31.12 -6.40 -15.17
CA GLY A 92 -32.09 -5.39 -15.64
C GLY A 92 -31.65 -3.94 -15.89
N GLY A 93 -30.38 -3.61 -16.08
CA GLY A 93 -29.93 -2.29 -16.54
C GLY A 93 -29.43 -2.30 -18.00
N PRO A 94 -29.51 -1.18 -18.76
CA PRO A 94 -28.96 -1.13 -20.12
C PRO A 94 -27.45 -1.42 -20.07
N PRO A 95 -26.91 -2.20 -21.01
CA PRO A 95 -25.56 -2.72 -20.93
C PRO A 95 -24.57 -1.55 -20.90
N ALA A 96 -23.78 -1.47 -19.83
CA ALA A 96 -22.64 -0.56 -19.80
C ALA A 96 -21.65 -1.01 -20.87
N LYS A 97 -21.77 -0.46 -22.09
CA LYS A 97 -20.82 -0.58 -23.20
C LYS A 97 -19.47 0.10 -22.90
N ARG A 98 -18.96 0.00 -21.68
CA ARG A 98 -17.52 0.07 -21.43
C ARG A 98 -17.10 -1.34 -21.08
N ALA A 99 -16.76 -2.07 -22.13
CA ALA A 99 -15.95 -3.27 -22.01
C ALA A 99 -14.87 -3.00 -20.95
N ARG A 100 -14.75 -3.91 -19.99
CA ARG A 100 -13.66 -3.99 -19.02
C ARG A 100 -12.37 -3.76 -19.81
N THR A 101 -11.85 -2.53 -19.84
CA THR A 101 -10.64 -2.23 -20.60
C THR A 101 -9.56 -3.01 -19.88
N SER A 102 -9.20 -4.16 -20.43
CA SER A 102 -8.09 -4.96 -19.96
C SER A 102 -6.83 -4.20 -20.33
N SER A 103 -6.52 -3.15 -19.56
CA SER A 103 -5.17 -2.63 -19.51
C SER A 103 -4.26 -3.84 -19.24
N PRO A 104 -3.19 -4.04 -20.03
CA PRO A 104 -2.32 -5.18 -19.87
C PRO A 104 -1.89 -5.22 -18.41
N ALA A 105 -2.24 -6.31 -17.72
CA ALA A 105 -1.97 -6.47 -16.30
C ALA A 105 -0.47 -6.29 -16.09
N SER A 106 -0.06 -5.34 -15.25
CA SER A 106 1.33 -5.34 -14.82
C SER A 106 1.56 -6.66 -14.08
N SER A 107 2.67 -7.32 -14.42
CA SER A 107 3.09 -8.62 -13.89
C SER A 107 3.54 -8.56 -12.43
N ASP A 108 3.42 -7.39 -11.79
CA ASP A 108 4.10 -7.04 -10.54
C ASP A 108 3.67 -7.90 -9.35
N PHE A 109 2.54 -8.62 -9.47
CA PHE A 109 1.94 -9.43 -8.42
C PHE A 109 1.50 -10.82 -8.90
N ALA A 110 2.15 -11.36 -9.93
CA ALA A 110 1.80 -12.65 -10.53
C ALA A 110 1.96 -13.85 -9.57
N ASN A 111 2.65 -13.67 -8.44
CA ASN A 111 2.83 -14.66 -7.38
C ASN A 111 1.63 -14.78 -6.43
N TYR A 112 0.62 -13.91 -6.52
CA TYR A 112 -0.55 -13.95 -5.64
C TYR A 112 -1.77 -14.58 -6.32
N PRO A 113 -2.58 -15.39 -5.61
CA PRO A 113 -3.83 -15.94 -6.16
C PRO A 113 -4.84 -14.84 -6.50
N GLY A 114 -5.21 -14.74 -7.78
CA GLY A 114 -6.06 -13.65 -8.27
C GLY A 114 -5.25 -12.45 -8.75
N ARG A 115 -5.92 -11.37 -9.16
CA ARG A 115 -5.26 -10.16 -9.66
C ARG A 115 -5.46 -9.00 -8.70
N ILE A 116 -4.38 -8.41 -8.19
CA ILE A 116 -4.48 -7.17 -7.42
C ILE A 116 -4.93 -6.04 -8.35
N LEU A 117 -6.10 -5.47 -8.08
CA LEU A 117 -6.71 -4.40 -8.86
C LEU A 117 -6.27 -3.02 -8.37
N SER A 118 -6.22 -2.86 -7.04
CA SER A 118 -5.82 -1.61 -6.40
C SER A 118 -5.41 -1.88 -4.96
N HIS A 119 -4.53 -1.04 -4.42
CA HIS A 119 -4.13 -1.09 -3.03
C HIS A 119 -3.71 0.30 -2.56
N SER A 120 -3.85 0.52 -1.25
CA SER A 120 -3.36 1.72 -0.58
C SER A 120 -3.28 1.50 0.92
N ASN A 121 -2.43 2.27 1.61
CA ASN A 121 -2.58 2.51 3.04
C ASN A 121 -3.29 3.84 3.32
N ASN A 122 -3.59 4.16 4.59
CA ASN A 122 -4.05 5.50 4.95
C ASN A 122 -2.90 6.51 4.86
N LEU A 123 -3.22 7.74 4.48
CA LEU A 123 -2.24 8.83 4.39
C LEU A 123 -2.79 10.06 5.11
N PRO A 124 -2.09 10.58 6.13
CA PRO A 124 -2.41 11.87 6.69
C PRO A 124 -2.18 12.97 5.66
N GLU A 125 -3.04 13.97 5.67
CA GLU A 125 -2.92 15.19 4.88
C GLU A 125 -2.26 16.26 5.76
N PRO A 126 -0.96 16.56 5.57
CA PRO A 126 -0.26 17.52 6.40
C PRO A 126 -0.66 18.93 5.95
N ILE A 127 -1.51 19.59 6.73
CA ILE A 127 -1.97 20.94 6.42
C ILE A 127 -1.30 21.93 7.38
N ALA A 128 -0.93 23.10 6.84
CA ALA A 128 -0.52 24.24 7.65
C ALA A 128 -1.69 24.62 8.56
N VAL A 129 -1.54 24.39 9.87
CA VAL A 129 -2.60 24.72 10.81
C VAL A 129 -2.63 26.24 10.97
N SER A 130 -3.64 26.92 10.42
CA SER A 130 -3.92 28.29 10.82
C SER A 130 -4.26 28.31 12.31
N SER A 131 -3.95 29.39 13.01
CA SER A 131 -4.26 29.59 14.43
C SER A 131 -5.73 29.37 14.79
N ASP A 132 -6.64 29.34 13.81
CA ASP A 132 -8.08 29.57 13.99
C ASP A 132 -9.01 28.47 13.47
N ALA A 133 -8.49 27.32 13.01
CA ALA A 133 -9.36 26.23 12.56
C ALA A 133 -10.10 25.56 13.75
N PRO A 134 -11.45 25.50 13.74
CA PRO A 134 -12.21 24.85 14.80
C PRO A 134 -12.01 23.32 14.72
N SER A 135 -11.46 22.75 15.80
CA SER A 135 -11.37 21.30 15.99
C SER A 135 -12.78 20.69 16.04
N LYS A 136 -13.22 20.04 14.96
CA LYS A 136 -14.36 19.10 15.00
C LYS A 136 -13.93 17.81 15.69
N SER A 137 -13.58 17.89 16.97
CA SER A 137 -13.53 16.74 17.87
C SER A 137 -14.58 16.96 18.96
N THR A 138 -15.52 16.05 19.08
CA THR A 138 -16.59 16.02 20.10
C THR A 138 -16.08 15.74 21.53
N ALA A 139 -14.77 15.84 21.75
CA ALA A 139 -14.16 15.94 23.07
C ALA A 139 -13.39 17.26 23.15
N PRO A 140 -13.44 17.99 24.29
CA PRO A 140 -12.68 19.22 24.45
C PRO A 140 -11.19 18.89 24.42
N ALA A 141 -10.56 19.04 23.26
CA ALA A 141 -9.12 19.02 23.13
C ALA A 141 -8.60 20.21 23.95
N LYS A 142 -8.02 19.95 25.12
CA LYS A 142 -7.32 20.96 25.92
C LYS A 142 -6.38 21.71 24.96
N LYS A 143 -6.60 23.01 24.77
CA LYS A 143 -5.67 23.89 24.02
C LYS A 143 -4.30 23.73 24.69
N LYS A 144 -3.42 22.92 24.09
CA LYS A 144 -2.03 22.83 24.53
C LYS A 144 -1.41 24.19 24.21
N THR A 145 -1.27 25.01 25.24
CA THR A 145 -0.49 26.25 25.20
C THR A 145 0.96 25.92 24.82
N ALA A 146 1.66 26.88 24.23
CA ALA A 146 3.08 26.74 23.83
C ALA A 146 3.98 26.25 24.99
N SER A 147 3.55 26.41 26.25
CA SER A 147 4.23 25.93 27.45
C SER A 147 4.26 24.41 27.66
N SER A 148 3.67 23.59 26.77
CA SER A 148 3.60 22.12 26.90
C SER A 148 4.32 21.35 25.79
N LEU A 149 5.04 22.03 24.91
CA LEU A 149 5.81 21.40 23.84
C LEU A 149 7.07 20.74 24.39
N LYS A 150 7.40 19.56 23.87
CA LYS A 150 8.68 18.91 24.20
C LYS A 150 9.85 19.73 23.61
N PRO A 151 11.05 19.67 24.19
CA PRO A 151 12.23 20.31 23.61
C PRO A 151 12.42 19.92 22.13
N GLY A 152 12.53 20.91 21.24
CA GLY A 152 12.69 20.69 19.79
C GLY A 152 11.42 20.24 19.04
N GLN A 153 10.24 20.26 19.69
CA GLN A 153 8.97 19.94 19.05
C GLN A 153 8.23 21.21 18.62
N THR A 154 7.89 21.29 17.35
CA THR A 154 7.11 22.38 16.77
C THR A 154 5.61 22.20 16.99
N VAL A 155 4.83 23.25 16.76
CA VAL A 155 3.35 23.19 16.85
C VAL A 155 2.78 22.21 15.82
N PHE A 156 3.34 22.18 14.61
CA PHE A 156 2.94 21.25 13.55
C PHE A 156 3.16 19.79 13.98
N LEU A 157 4.37 19.45 14.46
CA LEU A 157 4.68 18.09 14.91
C LEU A 157 3.87 17.68 16.15
N ALA A 158 3.55 18.62 17.03
CA ALA A 158 2.67 18.39 18.17
C ALA A 158 1.21 18.11 17.79
N ARG A 159 0.79 18.53 16.59
CA ARG A 159 -0.56 18.32 16.05
C ARG A 159 -0.61 17.25 14.95
N ALA A 160 0.51 16.60 14.63
CA ALA A 160 0.58 15.57 13.59
C ALA A 160 -0.44 14.43 13.77
N SER A 161 -0.76 14.03 15.02
CA SER A 161 -1.79 13.03 15.31
C SER A 161 -3.23 13.52 15.09
N ASN A 162 -3.44 14.81 14.87
CA ASN A 162 -4.75 15.42 14.70
C ASN A 162 -4.98 15.90 13.26
N GLN A 163 -4.01 15.67 12.37
CA GLN A 163 -4.18 15.98 10.95
C GLN A 163 -5.28 15.09 10.35
N PRO A 164 -6.07 15.60 9.39
CA PRO A 164 -7.02 14.79 8.65
C PRO A 164 -6.27 13.69 7.89
N GLU A 165 -6.95 12.58 7.64
CA GLU A 165 -6.38 11.46 6.89
C GLU A 165 -7.43 10.84 5.99
N LEU A 166 -7.01 10.44 4.78
CA LEU A 166 -7.83 9.58 3.94
C LEU A 166 -7.58 8.13 4.34
N HIS A 167 -8.68 7.42 4.58
CA HIS A 167 -8.67 6.00 4.89
C HIS A 167 -8.11 5.18 3.71
N ALA A 168 -7.54 4.01 4.03
CA ALA A 168 -6.91 3.14 3.05
C ALA A 168 -7.90 2.70 1.97
N GLU A 169 -9.12 2.35 2.36
CA GLU A 169 -10.22 1.91 1.50
C GLU A 169 -10.59 2.99 0.49
N ALA A 170 -10.82 4.21 0.95
CA ALA A 170 -11.15 5.35 0.10
C ALA A 170 -10.01 5.66 -0.88
N ARG A 171 -8.75 5.63 -0.42
CA ARG A 171 -7.59 5.83 -1.31
C ARG A 171 -7.47 4.73 -2.36
N SER A 172 -7.71 3.46 -2.00
CA SER A 172 -7.71 2.34 -2.95
C SER A 172 -8.78 2.51 -4.03
N ILE A 173 -9.98 2.96 -3.66
CA ILE A 173 -11.05 3.25 -4.64
C ILE A 173 -10.65 4.41 -5.56
N CYS A 174 -10.13 5.52 -5.01
CA CYS A 174 -9.68 6.66 -5.81
C CYS A 174 -8.57 6.28 -6.79
N ARG A 175 -7.61 5.42 -6.39
CA ARG A 175 -6.54 4.91 -7.27
C ARG A 175 -7.10 4.03 -8.38
N ALA A 176 -8.05 3.16 -8.07
CA ALA A 176 -8.74 2.36 -9.06
C ALA A 176 -9.48 3.24 -10.08
N ALA A 177 -10.21 4.25 -9.60
CA ALA A 177 -10.93 5.20 -10.45
C ALA A 177 -9.97 6.01 -11.35
N ALA A 178 -8.88 6.54 -10.78
CA ALA A 178 -7.87 7.30 -11.52
C ALA A 178 -7.17 6.48 -12.60
N SER A 179 -7.01 5.17 -12.38
CA SER A 179 -6.42 4.23 -13.35
C SER A 179 -7.44 3.60 -14.31
N GLY A 180 -8.74 3.90 -14.17
CA GLY A 180 -9.80 3.27 -14.95
C GLY A 180 -10.01 1.78 -14.66
N THR A 181 -9.59 1.31 -13.48
CA THR A 181 -9.70 -0.08 -13.06
C THR A 181 -11.05 -0.33 -12.38
N ALA A 182 -11.86 -1.24 -12.94
CA ALA A 182 -13.12 -1.64 -12.34
C ALA A 182 -12.92 -2.50 -11.08
N LEU A 183 -13.70 -2.25 -10.02
CA LEU A 183 -13.70 -3.01 -8.76
C LEU A 183 -14.90 -3.96 -8.62
N ALA A 184 -15.75 -4.02 -9.66
CA ALA A 184 -16.95 -4.86 -9.68
C ALA A 184 -16.58 -6.35 -9.55
N GLY A 185 -17.19 -7.03 -8.58
CA GLY A 185 -16.95 -8.44 -8.28
C GLY A 185 -15.71 -8.72 -7.43
N ALA A 186 -14.98 -7.68 -7.03
CA ALA A 186 -13.73 -7.84 -6.29
C ALA A 186 -13.93 -8.22 -4.81
N THR A 187 -12.86 -8.70 -4.19
CA THR A 187 -12.69 -8.89 -2.75
C THR A 187 -11.78 -7.80 -2.20
N ALA A 188 -12.18 -7.12 -1.12
CA ALA A 188 -11.34 -6.16 -0.41
C ALA A 188 -10.86 -6.74 0.93
N TYR A 189 -9.55 -6.81 1.08
CA TYR A 189 -8.87 -7.14 2.33
C TYR A 189 -8.50 -5.85 3.04
N VAL A 190 -8.96 -5.67 4.28
CA VAL A 190 -8.77 -4.43 5.05
C VAL A 190 -8.21 -4.75 6.44
N SER A 191 -7.14 -4.08 6.85
CA SER A 191 -6.46 -4.35 8.13
C SER A 191 -7.30 -4.11 9.39
N PHE A 192 -8.38 -3.33 9.24
CA PHE A 192 -9.33 -2.94 10.28
C PHE A 192 -10.74 -2.84 9.68
N PRO A 193 -11.83 -3.10 10.43
CA PRO A 193 -13.17 -2.96 9.90
C PRO A 193 -13.41 -1.59 9.25
N PRO A 194 -13.96 -1.53 8.02
CA PRO A 194 -14.17 -0.27 7.33
C PRO A 194 -15.19 0.59 8.07
N CYS A 195 -14.95 1.90 8.13
CA CYS A 195 -15.94 2.83 8.69
C CYS A 195 -17.21 2.86 7.82
N GLN A 196 -18.33 3.37 8.35
CA GLN A 196 -19.61 3.38 7.62
C GLN A 196 -19.53 4.02 6.24
N SER A 197 -18.81 5.14 6.11
CA SER A 197 -18.61 5.79 4.82
C SER A 197 -17.77 4.94 3.87
N CYS A 198 -16.67 4.35 4.33
CA CYS A 198 -15.80 3.52 3.49
C CYS A 198 -16.48 2.22 3.06
N ALA A 199 -17.24 1.57 3.96
CA ALA A 199 -18.06 0.41 3.63
C ALA A 199 -19.07 0.76 2.52
N SER A 200 -19.75 1.90 2.64
CA SER A 200 -20.69 2.36 1.62
C SER A 200 -20.01 2.60 0.27
N LEU A 201 -18.80 3.18 0.26
CA LEU A 201 -18.03 3.39 -0.96
C LEU A 201 -17.57 2.09 -1.60
N LEU A 202 -17.09 1.11 -0.81
CA LEU A 202 -16.66 -0.19 -1.32
C LEU A 202 -17.84 -0.94 -1.97
N VAL A 203 -18.99 -0.96 -1.29
CA VAL A 203 -20.22 -1.58 -1.80
C VAL A 203 -20.66 -0.89 -3.11
N ALA A 204 -20.70 0.45 -3.13
CA ALA A 204 -21.05 1.22 -4.32
C ALA A 204 -20.05 1.05 -5.49
N ALA A 205 -18.77 0.78 -5.19
CA ALA A 205 -17.76 0.47 -6.18
C ALA A 205 -17.90 -0.95 -6.78
N GLY A 206 -18.86 -1.75 -6.29
CA GLY A 206 -19.16 -3.08 -6.77
C GLY A 206 -18.35 -4.20 -6.11
N VAL A 207 -17.65 -3.94 -5.00
CA VAL A 207 -16.98 -4.97 -4.19
C VAL A 207 -18.03 -5.93 -3.65
N LYS A 208 -17.80 -7.24 -3.78
CA LYS A 208 -18.74 -8.29 -3.37
C LYS A 208 -18.32 -9.05 -2.12
N ARG A 209 -17.09 -8.84 -1.65
CA ARG A 209 -16.57 -9.49 -0.45
C ARG A 209 -15.63 -8.57 0.32
N LEU A 210 -15.83 -8.48 1.64
CA LEU A 210 -15.01 -7.72 2.58
C LEU A 210 -14.40 -8.66 3.61
N VAL A 211 -13.07 -8.66 3.75
CA VAL A 211 -12.35 -9.47 4.73
C VAL A 211 -11.55 -8.56 5.65
N TYR A 212 -11.75 -8.66 6.97
CA TYR A 212 -11.14 -7.74 7.94
C TYR A 212 -10.89 -8.35 9.31
N ARG A 213 -9.96 -7.78 10.09
CA ARG A 213 -9.31 -8.39 11.28
C ARG A 213 -10.07 -8.30 12.62
N GLN A 214 -11.25 -7.69 12.68
CA GLN A 214 -11.99 -7.49 13.94
C GLN A 214 -13.49 -7.49 13.69
N THR A 215 -14.30 -7.50 14.74
CA THR A 215 -15.75 -7.38 14.56
C THR A 215 -16.16 -5.98 14.12
N MET A 216 -16.96 -5.90 13.06
CA MET A 216 -17.53 -4.64 12.60
C MET A 216 -18.69 -4.25 13.52
N THR A 217 -18.53 -3.16 14.28
CA THR A 217 -19.57 -2.67 15.22
C THR A 217 -20.61 -1.77 14.55
N ALA A 218 -20.34 -1.31 13.33
CA ALA A 218 -21.24 -0.44 12.60
C ALA A 218 -22.42 -1.24 12.00
N ALA A 219 -23.51 -1.34 12.76
CA ALA A 219 -24.71 -2.08 12.37
C ALA A 219 -25.27 -1.65 10.98
N ALA A 220 -25.25 -0.35 10.69
CA ALA A 220 -25.67 0.18 9.39
C ALA A 220 -24.80 -0.33 8.22
N SER A 221 -23.49 -0.53 8.43
CA SER A 221 -22.60 -1.09 7.41
C SER A 221 -22.93 -2.56 7.14
N LEU A 222 -23.20 -3.35 8.19
CA LEU A 222 -23.58 -4.75 8.07
C LEU A 222 -24.92 -4.92 7.35
N GLU A 223 -25.91 -4.10 7.71
CA GLU A 223 -27.23 -4.10 7.06
C GLU A 223 -27.13 -3.72 5.58
N LEU A 224 -26.30 -2.71 5.25
CA LEU A 224 -25.99 -2.36 3.88
C LEU A 224 -25.38 -3.55 3.11
N CYS A 225 -24.34 -4.18 3.67
CA CYS A 225 -23.69 -5.31 3.01
C CYS A 225 -24.68 -6.45 2.76
N LYS A 226 -25.52 -6.78 3.76
CA LYS A 226 -26.57 -7.80 3.61
C LYS A 226 -27.57 -7.45 2.52
N ARG A 227 -28.02 -6.19 2.45
CA ARG A 227 -28.99 -5.72 1.46
C ARG A 227 -28.44 -5.78 0.03
N GLU A 228 -27.17 -5.41 -0.16
CA GLU A 228 -26.51 -5.35 -1.48
C GLU A 228 -25.83 -6.68 -1.88
N GLY A 229 -25.95 -7.73 -1.05
CA GLY A 229 -25.39 -9.05 -1.29
C GLY A 229 -23.85 -9.07 -1.23
N VAL A 230 -23.25 -8.32 -0.31
CA VAL A 230 -21.81 -8.31 -0.05
C VAL A 230 -21.50 -9.22 1.13
N GLU A 231 -20.61 -10.17 0.92
CA GLU A 231 -20.11 -11.09 1.96
C GLU A 231 -19.14 -10.36 2.90
N CYS A 232 -19.36 -10.45 4.21
CA CYS A 232 -18.44 -9.93 5.22
C CYS A 232 -17.81 -11.10 5.99
N VAL A 233 -16.48 -11.16 5.98
CA VAL A 233 -15.69 -12.17 6.69
C VAL A 233 -14.84 -11.51 7.76
N GLU A 234 -15.14 -11.83 9.01
CA GLU A 234 -14.44 -11.29 10.17
C GLU A 234 -13.38 -12.28 10.67
N LEU A 235 -12.11 -11.90 10.56
CA LEU A 235 -10.98 -12.61 11.18
C LEU A 235 -10.77 -12.09 12.62
N ALA A 236 -11.82 -12.15 13.43
CA ALA A 236 -11.87 -11.54 14.76
C ALA A 236 -11.33 -12.44 15.90
N ASP A 237 -10.94 -13.68 15.59
CA ASP A 237 -10.33 -14.59 16.57
C ASP A 237 -9.00 -14.02 17.09
N LYS A 238 -8.88 -13.95 18.42
CA LYS A 238 -7.74 -13.30 19.07
C LYS A 238 -6.44 -14.09 18.89
N GLU A 239 -6.51 -15.42 18.92
CA GLU A 239 -5.33 -16.26 18.78
C GLU A 239 -4.81 -16.23 17.34
N LEU A 240 -5.71 -16.27 16.35
CA LEU A 240 -5.39 -15.98 14.96
C LEU A 240 -4.74 -14.61 14.81
N ASP A 241 -5.34 -13.56 15.36
CA ASP A 241 -4.82 -12.19 15.25
C ASP A 241 -3.37 -12.07 15.76
N GLU A 242 -3.07 -12.65 16.92
CA GLU A 242 -1.71 -12.64 17.47
C GLU A 242 -0.74 -13.44 16.58
N ARG A 243 -1.13 -14.61 16.05
CA ARG A 243 -0.31 -15.39 15.11
C ARG A 243 -0.02 -14.61 13.82
N LEU A 244 -1.01 -13.92 13.25
CA LEU A 244 -0.80 -13.10 12.06
C LEU A 244 0.15 -11.93 12.35
N LYS A 245 0.00 -11.24 13.48
CA LYS A 245 0.91 -10.16 13.90
C LYS A 245 2.34 -10.64 14.13
N GLU A 246 2.52 -11.81 14.73
CA GLU A 246 3.83 -12.41 14.95
C GLU A 246 4.54 -12.64 13.62
N ARG A 247 3.84 -13.24 12.64
CA ARG A 247 4.36 -13.43 11.28
C ARG A 247 4.77 -12.11 10.61
N VAL A 248 3.93 -11.07 10.72
CA VAL A 248 4.26 -9.72 10.23
C VAL A 248 5.50 -9.16 10.94
N GLY A 249 5.62 -9.39 12.25
CA GLY A 249 6.78 -9.01 13.06
C GLY A 249 8.07 -9.67 12.56
N THR A 250 8.04 -10.98 12.35
CA THR A 250 9.18 -11.75 11.81
C THR A 250 9.57 -11.29 10.41
N TRP A 251 8.59 -11.11 9.51
CA TRP A 251 8.84 -10.67 8.13
C TRP A 251 9.58 -9.33 8.05
N TRP A 252 9.20 -8.38 8.91
CA TRP A 252 9.85 -7.07 9.00
C TRP A 252 11.21 -7.13 9.70
N LYS A 253 11.35 -7.96 10.74
CA LYS A 253 12.63 -8.16 11.45
C LYS A 253 13.71 -8.75 10.53
N GLU A 254 13.35 -9.71 9.67
CA GLU A 254 14.25 -10.27 8.66
C GLU A 254 14.74 -9.22 7.65
N ARG A 255 13.98 -8.15 7.46
CA ARG A 255 14.32 -7.00 6.59
C ARG A 255 15.01 -5.85 7.34
N GLY A 256 15.27 -6.02 8.64
CA GLY A 256 15.92 -5.02 9.47
C GLY A 256 15.04 -3.84 9.89
N GLU A 257 13.70 -3.95 9.79
CA GLU A 257 12.78 -2.92 10.26
C GLU A 257 12.05 -3.39 11.52
N GLY A 258 12.48 -2.90 12.66
CA GLY A 258 11.82 -3.06 13.95
C GLY A 258 10.93 -1.86 14.30
N LYS A 259 10.59 -1.77 15.58
CA LYS A 259 9.74 -0.68 16.12
C LYS A 259 10.46 0.67 16.06
N ASP A 260 11.77 0.68 16.33
CA ASP A 260 12.56 1.91 16.40
C ASP A 260 12.83 2.48 15.01
N GLU A 261 13.09 1.62 14.04
CA GLU A 261 13.27 1.96 12.64
C GLU A 261 11.95 2.51 12.06
N THR A 262 10.82 1.83 12.32
CA THR A 262 9.48 2.30 11.92
C THR A 262 9.21 3.69 12.50
N ARG A 263 9.50 3.91 13.79
CA ARG A 263 9.33 5.21 14.45
C ARG A 263 10.22 6.28 13.83
N THR A 264 11.48 5.95 13.54
CA THR A 264 12.44 6.87 12.93
C THR A 264 11.99 7.30 11.53
N ARG A 265 11.51 6.34 10.71
CA ARG A 265 10.95 6.62 9.38
C ARG A 265 9.75 7.56 9.45
N LEU A 266 8.82 7.29 10.38
CA LEU A 266 7.66 8.13 10.63
C LEU A 266 8.05 9.55 11.07
N GLU A 267 8.99 9.69 12.00
CA GLU A 267 9.47 10.99 12.47
C GLU A 267 10.17 11.79 11.38
N ARG A 268 11.03 11.13 10.58
CA ARG A 268 11.70 11.73 9.41
C ARG A 268 10.67 12.26 8.41
N TRP A 269 9.67 11.45 8.05
CA TRP A 269 8.62 11.85 7.12
C TRP A 269 7.83 13.07 7.62
N TRP A 270 7.43 13.10 8.89
CA TRP A 270 6.68 14.23 9.44
C TRP A 270 7.50 15.52 9.53
N ARG A 271 8.82 15.42 9.77
CA ARG A 271 9.72 16.60 9.71
C ARG A 271 9.88 17.12 8.29
N GLU A 272 9.94 16.23 7.31
CA GLU A 272 9.98 16.64 5.90
C GLU A 272 8.68 17.33 5.48
N MET A 273 7.52 16.76 5.85
CA MET A 273 6.23 17.40 5.59
C MET A 273 6.09 18.76 6.27
N GLU A 274 6.70 18.94 7.44
CA GLU A 274 6.78 20.26 8.08
C GLU A 274 7.54 21.26 7.20
N ARG A 275 8.73 20.90 6.72
CA ARG A 275 9.53 21.77 5.82
C ARG A 275 8.74 22.15 4.57
N VAL A 276 8.14 21.16 3.91
CA VAL A 276 7.32 21.36 2.70
C VAL A 276 6.14 22.30 2.96
N VAL A 277 5.39 22.06 4.04
CA VAL A 277 4.21 22.87 4.41
C VAL A 277 4.58 24.30 4.81
N MET A 278 5.75 24.49 5.43
CA MET A 278 6.26 25.81 5.84
C MET A 278 6.98 26.55 4.71
N GLY A 279 7.02 25.99 3.49
CA GLY A 279 7.61 26.63 2.31
C GLY A 279 9.13 26.59 2.25
N GLU A 280 9.78 25.74 3.06
CA GLU A 280 11.20 25.47 2.93
C GLU A 280 11.39 24.45 1.79
N THR A 281 11.65 24.92 0.57
CA THR A 281 11.89 24.05 -0.59
C THR A 281 13.05 23.09 -0.30
N SER A 282 12.83 21.80 -0.56
CA SER A 282 13.90 20.81 -0.59
C SER A 282 14.90 21.20 -1.68
N GLY A 283 16.13 21.47 -1.27
CA GLY A 283 17.26 21.60 -2.20
C GLY A 283 17.57 20.24 -2.80
N VAL A 284 16.79 19.82 -3.78
CA VAL A 284 17.25 18.82 -4.74
C VAL A 284 18.03 19.62 -5.78
N GLU A 285 19.35 19.69 -5.60
CA GLU A 285 20.27 20.08 -6.65
C GLU A 285 20.07 19.09 -7.82
N THR A 286 19.28 19.52 -8.80
CA THR A 286 19.34 18.93 -10.13
C THR A 286 20.54 19.59 -10.78
N GLU A 287 21.65 18.85 -10.86
CA GLU A 287 22.73 19.19 -11.78
C GLU A 287 22.11 19.31 -13.18
N ALA A 288 21.96 20.55 -13.63
CA ALA A 288 21.48 20.86 -14.96
C ALA A 288 22.52 20.36 -15.96
N ALA A 289 22.15 19.31 -16.69
CA ALA A 289 22.79 18.91 -17.92
C ALA A 289 22.98 20.13 -18.83
N GLY A 290 24.22 20.25 -19.33
CA GLY A 290 24.65 21.38 -20.13
C GLY A 290 23.84 21.61 -21.40
N ARG A 291 23.88 22.87 -21.85
CA ARG A 291 23.76 23.26 -23.25
C ARG A 291 24.42 24.62 -23.47
N ASP A 292 25.50 24.55 -24.24
CA ASP A 292 25.85 25.42 -25.35
C ASP A 292 26.05 26.91 -25.06
N GLY A 293 27.27 27.23 -24.62
CA GLY A 293 27.92 28.51 -24.94
C GLY A 293 28.64 28.38 -26.27
N ALA A 294 28.09 29.03 -27.30
CA ALA A 294 28.68 29.12 -28.63
C ALA A 294 30.08 29.75 -28.59
N GLU A 295 31.09 29.00 -29.02
CA GLU A 295 32.42 29.52 -29.31
C GLU A 295 32.56 29.82 -30.80
N GLN A 296 33.10 31.00 -31.06
CA GLN A 296 33.23 31.65 -32.35
C GLN A 296 34.22 30.91 -33.25
N ALA A 297 33.87 30.79 -34.53
CA ALA A 297 34.85 30.54 -35.59
C ALA A 297 34.70 31.64 -36.66
N GLU A 298 35.64 32.58 -36.62
CA GLU A 298 35.98 33.44 -37.74
C GLU A 298 36.45 32.58 -38.93
N THR A 299 35.95 32.85 -40.13
CA THR A 299 36.75 32.83 -41.35
C THR A 299 36.02 33.64 -42.42
N GLY A 300 36.68 34.70 -42.89
CA GLY A 300 36.14 35.62 -43.86
C GLY A 300 36.11 35.09 -45.29
N GLN A 301 35.37 35.78 -46.14
CA GLN A 301 35.75 36.00 -47.53
C GLN A 301 35.05 37.21 -48.13
N SER A 302 35.78 37.82 -49.05
CA SER A 302 35.64 39.15 -49.62
C SER A 302 34.38 39.35 -50.47
N ARG A 303 34.03 40.63 -50.59
CA ARG A 303 33.07 41.27 -51.51
C ARG A 303 33.22 40.83 -52.99
N PRO A 304 32.19 41.09 -53.83
CA PRO A 304 32.10 40.55 -55.20
C PRO A 304 33.25 40.95 -56.11
#